data_AF-A0AAJ0HP52-F1
#
_entry.id   AF-A0AAJ0HP52-F1
#
_cell.length_a   1.000
_cell.length_b   1.000
_cell.length_c   1.000
_cell.angle_alpha   90.00
_cell.angle_beta   90.00
_cell.angle_gamma   90.00
#
_symmetry.space_group_name_H-M   'P 1'
#
loop_
_entity.id
_entity.type
_entity.pdbx_description
1 polymer ?
#
loop_
_entity_poly.entity_id
_entity_poly.type
_entity_poly.pdbx_seq_one_letter_code
_entity_poly.pdbx_strand_id
1 'polypeptide(L)'
;MPTDAQVAGGHKANLSNPNTSKESKENSKSILDNEFNGGDVPKAGESMDGKNPNNVAGGLKATLKNPNVSDDAKQSAKERLDQMQ
;
A
#
# COMPACT_ATOMS: atom_id res chain seq x y z
N MET A 1 5.64 10.31 11.69
CA MET A 1 5.02 9.42 12.68
C MET A 1 4.45 8.21 11.93
N PRO A 2 4.56 6.98 12.45
CA PRO A 2 3.94 5.83 11.81
C PRO A 2 2.42 6.01 11.79
N THR A 3 1.79 5.59 10.69
CA THR A 3 0.34 5.63 10.53
C THR A 3 -0.30 4.43 11.24
N ASP A 4 -1.57 4.55 11.61
CA ASP A 4 -2.34 3.47 12.25
C ASP A 4 -2.30 2.16 11.43
N ALA A 5 -2.31 2.27 10.09
CA ALA A 5 -2.12 1.13 9.18
C ALA A 5 -0.76 0.43 9.32
N GLN A 6 0.30 1.21 9.53
CA GLN A 6 1.65 0.67 9.75
C GLN A 6 1.75 0.00 11.12
N VAL A 7 1.14 0.59 12.16
CA VAL A 7 1.14 0.04 13.52
C VAL A 7 0.34 -1.26 13.57
N ALA A 8 -0.89 -1.28 13.05
CA ALA A 8 -1.72 -2.49 12.96
C ALA A 8 -1.03 -3.58 12.11
N GLY A 9 -0.37 -3.19 11.01
CA GLY A 9 0.43 -4.10 10.18
C GLY A 9 1.55 -4.79 10.97
N GLY A 10 2.25 -4.04 11.83
CA GLY A 10 3.28 -4.58 12.71
C GLY A 10 2.74 -5.61 13.70
N HIS A 11 1.61 -5.33 14.35
CA HIS A 11 0.96 -6.29 15.24
C HIS A 11 0.53 -7.57 14.50
N LYS A 12 -0.02 -7.45 13.28
CA LYS A 12 -0.40 -8.61 12.45
C LYS A 12 0.82 -9.44 12.05
N ALA A 13 1.96 -8.81 11.75
CA ALA A 13 3.21 -9.50 11.49
C ALA A 13 3.71 -10.27 12.73
N ASN A 14 3.59 -9.67 13.92
CA ASN A 14 3.95 -10.34 15.17
C ASN A 14 3.13 -11.61 15.44
N LEU A 15 1.84 -11.62 15.06
CA LEU A 15 0.99 -12.82 15.16
C LEU A 15 1.44 -13.97 14.25
N SER A 16 1.89 -13.63 13.04
CA SER A 16 2.30 -14.60 12.02
C SER A 16 3.74 -15.09 12.19
N ASN A 17 4.56 -14.34 12.93
CA ASN A 17 5.97 -14.71 13.17
C ASN A 17 6.04 -15.99 14.05
N PRO A 18 6.69 -17.08 13.58
CA PRO A 18 6.87 -18.28 14.40
C PRO A 18 7.84 -18.08 15.57
N ASN A 19 8.71 -17.06 15.52
CA ASN A 19 9.75 -16.80 16.52
C ASN A 19 9.29 -15.91 17.68
N THR A 20 8.00 -15.55 17.76
CA THR A 20 7.46 -14.67 18.80
C THR A 20 6.76 -15.46 19.90
N SER A 21 6.83 -14.95 21.13
CA SER A 21 6.22 -15.60 22.30
C SER A 21 4.70 -15.57 22.24
N LYS A 22 4.04 -16.50 22.95
CA LYS A 22 2.57 -16.55 23.06
C LYS A 22 2.03 -15.26 23.68
N GLU A 23 2.64 -14.78 24.75
CA GLU A 23 2.25 -13.55 25.44
C GLU A 23 2.30 -12.33 24.52
N SER A 24 3.37 -12.18 23.72
CA SER A 24 3.48 -11.08 22.76
C SER A 24 2.41 -11.15 21.67
N LYS A 25 2.00 -12.36 21.25
CA LYS A 25 0.91 -12.55 20.30
C LYS A 25 -0.44 -12.17 20.91
N GLU A 26 -0.72 -12.59 22.13
CA GLU A 26 -1.99 -12.24 22.80
C GLU A 26 -2.12 -10.73 23.01
N ASN A 27 -1.05 -10.06 23.46
CA ASN A 27 -1.04 -8.60 23.57
C ASN A 27 -1.29 -7.93 22.20
N SER A 28 -0.63 -8.42 21.14
CA SER A 28 -0.84 -7.87 19.79
C SER A 28 -2.26 -8.10 19.27
N LYS A 29 -2.90 -9.23 19.60
CA LYS A 29 -4.31 -9.45 19.27
C LYS A 29 -5.22 -8.48 20.01
N SER A 30 -5.00 -8.28 21.31
CA SER A 30 -5.81 -7.38 22.14
C SER A 30 -5.73 -5.94 21.64
N ILE A 31 -4.53 -5.45 21.28
CA ILE A 31 -4.35 -4.11 20.72
C ILE A 31 -5.04 -3.98 19.36
N LEU A 32 -4.91 -5.00 18.49
CA LEU A 32 -5.59 -4.99 17.20
C LEU A 32 -7.12 -4.91 17.32
N ASP A 33 -7.70 -5.67 18.24
CA ASP A 33 -9.13 -5.72 18.47
C ASP A 33 -9.67 -4.42 19.08
N ASN A 34 -9.03 -3.94 20.16
CA ASN A 34 -9.49 -2.77 20.91
C ASN A 34 -9.20 -1.43 20.20
N GLU A 35 -8.05 -1.29 19.56
CA GLU A 35 -7.56 0.02 19.07
C GLU A 35 -7.61 0.15 17.53
N PHE A 36 -7.57 -0.98 16.80
CA PHE A 36 -7.46 -0.99 15.34
C PHE A 36 -8.61 -1.71 14.63
N ASN A 37 -9.78 -1.82 15.25
CA ASN A 37 -10.98 -2.50 14.69
C ASN A 37 -10.68 -3.91 14.15
N GLY A 38 -9.91 -4.72 14.90
CA GLY A 38 -9.47 -6.05 14.46
C GLY A 38 -8.38 -6.04 13.39
N GLY A 39 -7.73 -4.89 13.16
CA GLY A 39 -6.76 -4.66 12.09
C GLY A 39 -7.39 -4.24 10.76
N ASP A 40 -8.66 -3.85 10.77
CA ASP A 40 -9.34 -3.15 9.67
C ASP A 40 -9.19 -1.64 9.88
N VAL A 41 -7.98 -1.17 9.60
CA VAL A 41 -7.62 0.25 9.69
C VAL A 41 -7.64 0.86 8.30
N PRO A 42 -8.13 2.11 8.17
CA PRO A 42 -8.09 2.82 6.90
C PRO A 42 -6.64 2.85 6.42
N LYS A 43 -6.42 2.38 5.19
CA LYS A 43 -5.07 2.17 4.68
C LYS A 43 -4.41 3.54 4.59
N ALA A 44 -3.21 3.67 5.17
CA ALA A 44 -2.43 4.91 5.17
C ALA A 44 -1.94 5.39 3.78
N GLY A 45 -2.51 4.85 2.70
CA GLY A 45 -2.27 5.25 1.32
C GLY A 45 -3.56 5.35 0.50
N GLU A 46 -4.73 5.39 1.13
CA GLU A 46 -6.00 5.76 0.47
C GLU A 46 -6.19 7.28 0.37
N SER A 47 -5.19 8.07 0.75
CA SER A 47 -5.03 9.40 0.18
C SER A 47 -4.48 9.24 -1.24
N MET A 48 -5.29 9.61 -2.25
CA MET A 48 -4.81 9.84 -3.62
C MET A 48 -3.59 10.79 -3.66
N ASP A 49 -3.32 11.54 -2.59
CA ASP A 49 -2.17 12.41 -2.33
C ASP A 49 -0.81 11.71 -2.12
N GLY A 50 -0.73 10.39 -1.95
CA GLY A 50 0.53 9.72 -1.60
C GLY A 50 1.49 9.43 -2.77
N LYS A 51 1.02 9.55 -4.02
CA LYS A 51 1.87 9.33 -5.19
C LYS A 51 2.28 10.66 -5.77
N ASN A 52 3.58 10.96 -5.73
CA ASN A 52 4.13 12.10 -6.45
C ASN A 52 3.66 12.01 -7.92
N PRO A 53 2.94 13.00 -8.46
CA PRO A 53 2.40 12.95 -9.82
C PRO A 53 3.52 12.73 -10.84
N ASN A 54 4.72 13.26 -10.58
CA ASN A 54 5.92 13.01 -11.39
C ASN A 54 6.33 11.53 -11.44
N ASN A 55 6.16 10.77 -10.35
CA ASN A 55 6.48 9.34 -10.32
C ASN A 55 5.44 8.54 -11.12
N VAL A 56 4.16 8.94 -11.04
CA VAL A 56 3.08 8.33 -11.83
C VAL A 56 3.30 8.61 -13.32
N ALA A 57 3.54 9.87 -13.69
CA ALA A 57 3.85 10.27 -15.06
C ALA A 57 5.10 9.56 -15.61
N GLY A 58 6.14 9.43 -14.78
CA GLY A 58 7.35 8.67 -15.10
C GLY A 58 7.06 7.19 -15.38
N GLY A 59 6.24 6.54 -14.55
CA GLY A 59 5.83 5.16 -14.75
C GLY A 59 5.00 4.95 -16.03
N LEU A 60 4.04 5.84 -16.29
CA LEU A 60 3.23 5.81 -17.52
C LEU A 60 4.11 5.99 -18.76
N LYS A 61 5.08 6.92 -18.71
CA LYS A 61 6.06 7.11 -19.80
C LYS A 61 6.98 5.90 -20.00
N ALA A 62 7.32 5.18 -18.92
CA ALA A 62 8.07 3.94 -19.02
C ALA A 62 7.26 2.84 -19.72
N THR A 63 5.97 2.72 -19.41
CA THR A 63 5.05 1.81 -20.11
C THR A 63 5.01 2.11 -21.61
N LEU A 64 4.93 3.38 -22.01
CA LEU A 64 4.93 3.76 -23.43
C LEU A 64 6.21 3.35 -24.18
N LYS A 65 7.37 3.34 -23.51
CA LYS A 65 8.66 2.98 -24.10
C LYS A 65 8.98 1.49 -24.05
N ASN A 66 8.24 0.70 -23.27
CA ASN A 66 8.55 -0.70 -23.08
C ASN A 66 8.07 -1.52 -24.30
N PRO A 67 8.95 -2.26 -25.00
CA PRO A 67 8.54 -3.11 -26.12
C PRO A 67 7.76 -4.36 -25.66
N ASN A 68 7.86 -4.75 -24.38
CA ASN A 68 7.23 -5.95 -23.83
C ASN A 68 5.82 -5.72 -23.27
N VAL A 69 5.25 -4.53 -23.42
CA VAL A 69 3.86 -4.25 -23.02
C VAL A 69 2.95 -4.20 -24.24
N SER A 70 1.69 -4.60 -24.06
CA SER A 70 0.68 -4.59 -25.12
C SER A 70 0.30 -3.18 -25.56
N ASP A 71 -0.21 -3.07 -26.79
CA ASP A 71 -0.65 -1.79 -27.35
C ASP A 71 -1.81 -1.17 -26.56
N ASP A 72 -2.76 -1.98 -26.06
CA ASP A 72 -3.83 -1.52 -25.16
C ASP A 72 -3.28 -0.89 -23.87
N ALA A 73 -2.25 -1.51 -23.28
CA ALA A 73 -1.61 -0.99 -22.08
C ALA A 73 -0.87 0.32 -22.35
N LYS A 74 -0.26 0.47 -23.54
CA LYS A 74 0.36 1.73 -23.98
C LYS A 74 -0.70 2.81 -24.21
N GLN A 75 -1.81 2.49 -24.86
CA GLN A 75 -2.90 3.44 -25.10
C GLN A 75 -3.47 3.95 -23.78
N SER A 76 -3.81 3.04 -22.86
CA SER A 76 -4.29 3.38 -21.52
C SER A 76 -3.26 4.24 -20.76
N ALA A 77 -1.97 3.93 -20.88
CA ALA A 77 -0.93 4.72 -20.24
C ALA A 77 -0.80 6.13 -20.83
N LYS A 78 -1.02 6.27 -22.15
CA LYS A 78 -1.02 7.56 -22.85
C LYS A 78 -2.21 8.42 -22.41
N GLU A 79 -3.41 7.87 -22.38
CA GLU A 79 -4.63 8.58 -21.95
C GLU A 79 -4.52 9.07 -20.51
N ARG A 80 -4.00 8.22 -19.61
CA ARG A 80 -3.78 8.61 -18.21
C ARG A 80 -2.66 9.64 -18.05
N LEU A 81 -1.65 9.63 -18.92
CA LEU A 81 -0.58 10.63 -18.88
C LEU A 81 -1.09 11.99 -19.36
N ASP A 82 -1.95 12.01 -20.38
CA ASP A 82 -2.61 13.22 -20.91
C ASP A 82 -3.54 13.86 -19.87
N GLN A 83 -4.33 13.05 -19.15
CA GLN A 83 -5.18 13.51 -18.04
C GLN A 83 -4.40 14.08 -16.83
N MET A 84 -3.08 13.91 -16.79
CA MET A 84 -2.21 14.42 -15.72
C MET A 84 -1.44 15.70 -16.12
N GLN A 85 -1.57 16.17 -17.36
CA GLN A 85 -0.96 17.42 -17.86
C GLN A 85 -1.86 18.62 -17.60
#